data_AF-A0A0N4YI43-F1
#
_entry.id   AF-A0A0N4YI43-F1
#
_cell.length_a   1.000
_cell.length_b   1.000
_cell.length_c   1.000
_cell.angle_alpha   90.00
_cell.angle_beta   90.00
_cell.angle_gamma   90.00
#
_symmetry.space_group_name_H-M   'P 1'
#
loop_
_entity.id
_entity.type
_entity.pdbx_description
1 polymer ?
#
loop_
_entity_poly.entity_id
_entity_poly.type
_entity_poly.pdbx_seq_one_letter_code
_entity_poly.pdbx_strand_id
1 'polypeptide(L)'
;MNSAYKGNIEVAKQLTDDRFNDVKQRISNTNQVILVAIRTAEREELFMVLYKALCKELNVMFQLKLICSGKQSATAACKAGFLGLSLSTYNLVYAAWKIAEGKRKEAIDEAYKSYQRSVREDSEQNIHPAYYLGSAVLTALEKIEDF
;
A
#
# COMPACT_ATOMS: atom_id res chain seq x y z
N MET A 1 3.51 -8.14 7.12
CA MET A 1 4.28 -8.54 5.91
C MET A 1 3.73 -9.80 5.24
N ASN A 2 3.71 -10.97 5.88
CA ASN A 2 3.13 -12.19 5.28
C ASN A 2 1.68 -12.02 4.78
N SER A 3 0.86 -11.27 5.51
CA SER A 3 -0.51 -10.95 5.10
C SER A 3 -0.57 -10.06 3.85
N ALA A 4 0.37 -9.12 3.68
CA ALA A 4 0.47 -8.27 2.49
C ALA A 4 0.84 -9.11 1.26
N TYR A 5 1.85 -9.97 1.39
CA TYR A 5 2.25 -10.91 0.33
C TYR A 5 1.09 -11.81 -0.12
N LYS A 6 0.39 -12.44 0.82
CA LYS A 6 -0.78 -13.30 0.52
C LYS A 6 -1.92 -12.49 -0.10
N GLY A 7 -2.22 -11.30 0.41
CA GLY A 7 -3.25 -10.41 -0.14
C GLY A 7 -2.97 -10.07 -1.60
N ASN A 8 -1.73 -9.73 -1.92
CA ASN A 8 -1.28 -9.45 -3.28
C ASN A 8 -1.44 -10.64 -4.23
N ILE A 9 -1.12 -11.85 -3.78
CA ILE A 9 -1.36 -13.07 -4.57
C ILE A 9 -2.84 -13.24 -4.88
N GLU A 10 -3.72 -13.07 -3.89
CA GLU A 10 -5.16 -13.23 -4.10
C GLU A 10 -5.73 -12.14 -5.02
N VAL A 11 -5.25 -10.90 -4.93
CA VAL A 11 -5.61 -9.85 -5.89
C VAL A 11 -5.21 -10.26 -7.31
N ALA A 12 -3.97 -10.70 -7.51
CA ALA A 12 -3.50 -11.08 -8.85
C ALA A 12 -4.34 -12.21 -9.47
N LYS A 13 -4.82 -13.17 -8.66
CA LYS A 13 -5.72 -14.25 -9.11
C LYS A 13 -7.09 -13.74 -9.54
N GLN A 14 -7.61 -12.69 -8.87
CA GLN A 14 -8.92 -12.12 -9.16
C GLN A 14 -8.91 -11.19 -10.39
N LEU A 15 -7.74 -10.66 -10.76
CA LEU A 15 -7.55 -9.81 -11.94
C LEU A 15 -7.36 -10.66 -13.22
N THR A 16 -8.40 -11.40 -13.60
CA THR A 16 -8.33 -12.41 -14.66
C THR A 16 -8.27 -11.85 -16.09
N ASP A 17 -8.78 -10.64 -16.32
CA ASP A 17 -8.80 -9.99 -17.63
C ASP A 17 -7.40 -9.50 -18.06
N ASP A 18 -7.08 -9.62 -19.35
CA ASP A 18 -5.80 -9.23 -19.94
C ASP A 18 -5.45 -7.76 -19.73
N ARG A 19 -6.46 -6.89 -19.61
CA ARG A 19 -6.25 -5.47 -19.31
C ARG A 19 -5.51 -5.23 -17.99
N PHE A 20 -5.51 -6.21 -17.09
CA PHE A 20 -4.82 -6.15 -15.80
C PHE A 20 -3.43 -6.78 -15.82
N ASN A 21 -2.90 -7.21 -16.96
CA ASN A 21 -1.59 -7.87 -17.04
C ASN A 21 -0.44 -6.99 -16.49
N ASP A 22 -0.45 -5.68 -16.77
CA ASP A 22 0.53 -4.75 -16.19
C ASP A 22 0.39 -4.65 -14.66
N VAL A 23 -0.84 -4.56 -14.15
CA VAL A 23 -1.11 -4.54 -12.70
C VAL A 23 -0.62 -5.83 -12.03
N LYS A 24 -0.90 -7.00 -12.62
CA LYS A 24 -0.41 -8.30 -12.12
C LYS A 24 1.11 -8.36 -12.09
N GLN A 25 1.79 -7.85 -13.13
CA GLN A 25 3.24 -7.79 -13.15
C GLN A 25 3.78 -6.88 -12.04
N ARG A 26 3.15 -5.72 -11.81
CA ARG A 26 3.54 -4.82 -10.71
C ARG A 26 3.31 -5.44 -9.34
N ILE A 27 2.19 -6.15 -9.15
CA ILE A 27 1.92 -6.92 -7.92
C ILE A 27 3.04 -7.95 -7.69
N SER A 28 3.42 -8.70 -8.72
CA SER A 28 4.53 -9.66 -8.64
C SER A 28 5.84 -8.97 -8.22
N ASN A 29 6.16 -7.83 -8.85
CA ASN A 29 7.35 -7.05 -8.51
C ASN A 29 7.31 -6.50 -7.06
N THR A 30 6.15 -6.04 -6.59
CA THR A 30 5.95 -5.61 -5.19
C THR A 30 6.16 -6.78 -4.23
N ASN A 31 5.63 -7.96 -4.56
CA ASN A 31 5.78 -9.17 -3.75
C ASN A 31 7.24 -9.62 -3.62
N GLN A 32 8.08 -9.43 -4.65
CA GLN A 32 9.51 -9.69 -4.51
C GLN A 32 10.15 -8.80 -3.45
N VAL A 33 9.78 -7.51 -3.38
CA VAL A 33 10.28 -6.60 -2.33
C VAL A 33 9.74 -6.98 -0.95
N ILE A 34 8.47 -7.38 -0.85
CA ILE A 34 7.90 -7.88 0.41
C ILE A 34 8.63 -9.15 0.89
N LEU A 35 9.00 -10.05 -0.02
CA LEU A 35 9.78 -11.24 0.32
C LEU A 35 11.18 -10.90 0.84
N VAL A 36 11.82 -9.86 0.29
CA VAL A 36 13.06 -9.33 0.85
C VAL A 36 12.81 -8.85 2.27
N ALA A 37 11.79 -8.02 2.50
CA ALA A 37 11.44 -7.50 3.83
C ALA A 37 11.20 -8.62 4.86
N ILE A 38 10.53 -9.71 4.46
CA ILE A 38 10.28 -10.86 5.34
C ILE A 38 11.59 -11.52 5.80
N ARG A 39 12.64 -11.47 4.98
CA ARG A 39 13.94 -12.11 5.24
C ARG A 39 14.96 -11.16 5.87
N THR A 40 14.73 -9.85 5.82
CA THR A 40 15.62 -8.85 6.40
C THR A 40 15.54 -8.87 7.92
N ALA A 41 16.65 -9.19 8.57
CA ALA A 41 16.76 -9.21 10.03
C ALA A 41 17.14 -7.85 10.62
N GLU A 42 18.01 -7.11 9.92
CA GLU A 42 18.47 -5.79 10.36
C GLU A 42 17.34 -4.77 10.29
N ARG A 43 17.09 -4.09 11.41
CA ARG A 43 15.91 -3.23 11.57
C ARG A 43 15.90 -2.05 10.61
N GLU A 44 17.04 -1.37 10.47
CA GLU A 44 17.16 -0.18 9.62
C GLU A 44 16.98 -0.55 8.14
N GLU A 45 17.64 -1.63 7.72
CA GLU A 45 17.46 -2.19 6.38
C GLU A 45 16.00 -2.61 6.15
N LEU A 46 15.39 -3.29 7.12
CA LEU A 46 14.00 -3.71 7.06
C LEU A 46 13.06 -2.52 6.87
N PHE A 47 13.32 -1.41 7.56
CA PHE A 47 12.54 -0.19 7.41
C PHE A 47 12.64 0.38 5.98
N MET A 48 13.84 0.44 5.42
CA MET A 48 14.05 0.88 4.04
C MET A 48 13.37 -0.04 3.01
N VAL A 49 13.42 -1.35 3.23
CA VAL A 49 12.75 -2.31 2.34
C VAL A 49 11.22 -2.18 2.45
N LEU A 50 10.68 -1.95 3.66
CA LEU A 50 9.26 -1.70 3.87
C LEU A 50 8.79 -0.40 3.22
N TYR A 51 9.58 0.67 3.29
CA TYR A 51 9.30 1.91 2.58
C TYR A 51 9.22 1.66 1.06
N LYS A 52 10.20 0.96 0.48
CA LYS A 52 10.20 0.59 -0.94
C LYS A 52 9.00 -0.28 -1.32
N ALA A 53 8.62 -1.24 -0.46
CA ALA A 53 7.44 -2.07 -0.67
C ALA A 53 6.16 -1.23 -0.70
N LEU A 54 6.01 -0.28 0.24
CA LEU A 54 4.87 0.62 0.30
C LEU A 54 4.78 1.53 -0.93
N CYS A 55 5.90 2.10 -1.40
CA CYS A 55 5.92 2.89 -2.65
C CYS A 55 5.42 2.08 -3.85
N LYS A 56 5.88 0.83 -3.99
CA LYS A 56 5.46 -0.06 -5.07
C LYS A 56 3.99 -0.45 -4.94
N GLU A 57 3.51 -0.73 -3.74
CA GLU A 57 2.11 -1.05 -3.48
C GLU A 57 1.17 0.09 -3.89
N LEU A 58 1.51 1.33 -3.52
CA LEU A 58 0.73 2.51 -3.93
C LEU A 58 0.77 2.73 -5.45
N ASN A 59 1.89 2.45 -6.10
CA ASN A 59 1.98 2.49 -7.55
C ASN A 59 1.03 1.46 -8.20
N VAL A 60 0.94 0.24 -7.65
CA VAL A 60 -0.04 -0.77 -8.11
C VAL A 60 -1.47 -0.24 -7.96
N MET A 61 -1.81 0.32 -6.79
CA MET A 61 -3.14 0.88 -6.54
C MET A 61 -3.49 2.00 -7.52
N PHE A 62 -2.53 2.88 -7.82
CA PHE A 62 -2.72 3.95 -8.78
C PHE A 62 -2.99 3.42 -10.19
N GLN A 63 -2.24 2.41 -10.64
CA GLN A 63 -2.45 1.79 -11.95
C GLN A 63 -3.79 1.07 -12.04
N LEU A 64 -4.18 0.36 -10.98
CA LEU A 64 -5.50 -0.27 -10.90
C LEU A 64 -6.61 0.79 -11.01
N LYS A 65 -6.44 1.95 -10.39
CA LYS A 65 -7.39 3.07 -10.49
C LYS A 65 -7.55 3.58 -11.92
N LEU A 66 -6.48 3.72 -12.67
CA LEU A 66 -6.56 4.17 -14.06
C LEU A 66 -7.43 3.21 -14.89
N ILE A 67 -7.22 1.90 -14.73
CA ILE A 67 -7.98 0.85 -15.43
C ILE A 67 -9.43 0.77 -14.94
N CYS A 68 -9.65 0.91 -13.64
CA CYS A 68 -10.94 0.77 -12.97
C CYS A 68 -11.76 2.06 -12.92
N SER A 69 -11.48 3.05 -13.77
CA SER A 69 -12.18 4.33 -13.80
C SER A 69 -13.52 4.26 -14.55
N GLY A 70 -14.40 5.25 -14.31
CA GLY A 70 -15.70 5.35 -14.99
C GLY A 70 -16.61 4.14 -14.75
N LYS A 71 -17.20 3.58 -15.81
CA LYS A 71 -18.12 2.42 -15.73
C LYS A 71 -17.44 1.14 -15.23
N GLN A 72 -16.11 1.08 -15.22
CA GLN A 72 -15.35 -0.11 -14.82
C GLN A 72 -15.18 -0.22 -13.29
N SER A 73 -15.38 0.87 -12.55
CA SER A 73 -15.18 0.93 -11.10
C SER A 73 -16.08 -0.04 -10.32
N ALA A 74 -17.28 -0.29 -10.86
CA ALA A 74 -18.28 -1.15 -10.24
C ALA A 74 -18.04 -2.65 -10.49
N THR A 75 -17.09 -3.01 -11.36
CA THR A 75 -16.81 -4.42 -11.68
C THR A 75 -16.28 -5.17 -10.46
N ALA A 76 -16.63 -6.45 -10.36
CA ALA A 76 -16.19 -7.30 -9.25
C ALA A 76 -14.66 -7.35 -9.14
N ALA A 77 -13.95 -7.47 -10.26
CA ALA A 77 -12.49 -7.48 -10.30
C ALA A 77 -11.87 -6.18 -9.74
N CYS A 78 -12.41 -5.01 -10.11
CA CYS A 78 -11.94 -3.73 -9.60
C CYS A 78 -12.19 -3.57 -8.09
N LYS A 79 -13.39 -3.91 -7.62
CA LYS A 79 -13.72 -3.87 -6.19
C LYS A 79 -12.81 -4.78 -5.37
N ALA A 80 -12.65 -6.01 -5.82
CA ALA A 80 -11.87 -7.01 -5.11
C ALA A 80 -10.37 -6.67 -5.13
N GLY A 81 -9.86 -6.19 -6.28
CA GLY A 81 -8.49 -5.71 -6.39
C GLY A 81 -8.19 -4.53 -5.48
N PHE A 82 -9.07 -3.52 -5.43
CA PHE A 82 -8.89 -2.39 -4.51
C PHE A 82 -8.94 -2.80 -3.04
N LEU A 83 -9.89 -3.65 -2.66
CA LEU A 83 -10.00 -4.12 -1.29
C LEU A 83 -8.73 -4.87 -0.85
N GLY A 84 -8.23 -5.77 -1.69
CA GLY A 84 -7.04 -6.56 -1.40
C GLY A 84 -5.76 -5.72 -1.32
N LEU A 85 -5.52 -4.83 -2.28
CA LEU A 85 -4.35 -3.92 -2.25
C LEU A 85 -4.42 -2.95 -1.06
N SER A 86 -5.62 -2.58 -0.65
CA SER A 86 -5.81 -1.73 0.52
C SER A 86 -5.42 -2.44 1.80
N LEU A 87 -5.87 -3.69 1.97
CA LEU A 87 -5.47 -4.52 3.09
C LEU A 87 -3.95 -4.76 3.09
N SER A 88 -3.35 -4.99 1.93
CA SER A 88 -1.89 -5.11 1.78
C SER A 88 -1.18 -3.83 2.21
N THR A 89 -1.65 -2.67 1.75
CA THR A 89 -1.14 -1.35 2.14
C THR A 89 -1.22 -1.12 3.65
N TYR A 90 -2.35 -1.40 4.29
CA TYR A 90 -2.47 -1.30 5.76
C TYR A 90 -1.46 -2.21 6.47
N ASN A 91 -1.27 -3.44 5.98
CA ASN A 91 -0.33 -4.39 6.55
C ASN A 91 1.14 -3.94 6.41
N LEU A 92 1.48 -3.24 5.33
CA LEU A 92 2.80 -2.65 5.14
C LEU A 92 3.02 -1.45 6.07
N VAL A 93 2.05 -0.53 6.15
CA VAL A 93 2.09 0.61 7.07
C VAL A 93 2.20 0.14 8.52
N TYR A 94 1.40 -0.85 8.91
CA TYR A 94 1.45 -1.42 10.27
C TYR A 94 2.80 -2.09 10.57
N ALA A 95 3.39 -2.78 9.59
CA ALA A 95 4.72 -3.37 9.76
C ALA A 95 5.79 -2.29 9.94
N ALA A 96 5.75 -1.21 9.15
CA ALA A 96 6.65 -0.07 9.29
C ALA A 96 6.48 0.59 10.67
N TRP A 97 5.24 0.82 11.10
CA TRP A 97 4.93 1.38 12.42
C TRP A 97 5.50 0.54 13.58
N LYS A 98 5.43 -0.79 13.48
CA LYS A 98 5.90 -1.70 14.52
C LYS A 98 7.40 -1.62 14.80
N ILE A 99 8.18 -1.27 13.78
CA ILE A 99 9.65 -1.23 13.88
C ILE A 99 10.20 0.19 13.91
N ALA A 100 9.37 1.20 13.62
CA ALA A 100 9.76 2.60 13.67
C ALA A 100 10.03 3.04 15.11
N GLU A 101 11.00 3.94 15.27
CA GLU A 101 11.37 4.56 16.54
C GLU A 101 11.54 6.07 16.35
N GLY A 102 11.50 6.82 17.47
CA GLY A 102 11.65 8.27 17.49
C GLY A 102 10.76 9.00 16.47
N LYS A 103 11.36 9.94 15.73
CA LYS A 103 10.68 10.80 14.74
C LYS A 103 9.91 10.01 13.69
N ARG A 104 10.41 8.83 13.27
CA ARG A 104 9.74 8.00 12.25
C ARG A 104 8.43 7.43 12.77
N LYS A 105 8.40 7.00 14.04
CA LYS A 105 7.18 6.49 14.66
C LYS A 105 6.14 7.60 14.83
N GLU A 106 6.58 8.76 15.32
CA GLU A 106 5.74 9.95 15.47
C GLU A 106 5.12 10.38 14.14
N ALA A 107 5.91 10.40 13.06
CA ALA A 107 5.43 10.72 11.72
C ALA A 107 4.36 9.74 11.21
N ILE A 108 4.55 8.43 11.43
CA ILE A 108 3.55 7.42 11.05
C ILE A 108 2.27 7.57 11.89
N ASP A 109 2.39 7.82 13.19
CA ASP A 109 1.25 8.06 14.08
C ASP A 109 0.46 9.32 13.67
N GLU A 110 1.15 10.40 13.31
CA GLU A 110 0.51 11.63 12.83
C GLU A 110 -0.19 11.42 11.49
N ALA A 111 0.45 10.74 10.54
CA ALA A 111 -0.14 10.39 9.25
C ALA A 111 -1.42 9.56 9.44
N TYR A 112 -1.41 8.60 10.38
CA TYR A 112 -2.58 7.80 10.70
C TYR A 112 -3.72 8.63 11.32
N LYS A 113 -3.41 9.55 12.25
CA LYS A 113 -4.41 10.47 12.84
C LYS A 113 -4.99 11.43 11.81
N SER A 114 -4.17 11.91 10.88
CA SER A 114 -4.62 12.79 9.78
C SER A 114 -5.57 12.04 8.85
N TYR A 115 -5.19 10.82 8.46
CA TYR A 115 -6.03 9.91 7.70
C TYR A 115 -7.38 9.60 8.40
N GLN A 116 -7.38 9.32 9.70
CA GLN A 116 -8.61 9.07 10.45
C GLN A 116 -9.55 10.27 10.49
N ARG A 117 -9.02 11.49 10.47
CA ARG A 117 -9.81 12.73 10.37
C ARG A 117 -10.41 12.87 8.97
N SER A 118 -9.60 12.72 7.92
CA SER A 118 -10.08 12.90 6.54
C SER A 118 -11.14 11.88 6.12
N VAL A 119 -11.03 10.62 6.55
CA VAL A 119 -12.04 9.58 6.25
C VAL A 119 -13.37 9.83 6.97
N ARG A 120 -13.36 10.49 8.13
CA ARG A 120 -14.59 10.86 8.84
C ARG A 120 -15.29 12.05 8.19
N GLU A 121 -14.52 12.91 7.53
CA GLU A 121 -15.00 14.18 6.97
C GLU A 121 -15.40 14.06 5.49
N ASP A 122 -14.88 13.08 4.75
CA ASP A 122 -15.04 13.01 3.29
C ASP A 122 -15.57 11.66 2.82
N SER A 123 -16.89 11.58 2.62
CA SER A 123 -17.60 10.34 2.24
C SER A 123 -17.64 10.05 0.72
N GLU A 124 -17.06 10.93 -0.12
CA GLU A 124 -17.29 10.91 -1.57
C GLU A 124 -16.05 10.67 -2.45
N GLN A 125 -14.86 10.45 -1.90
CA GLN A 125 -13.67 10.37 -2.75
C GLN A 125 -13.47 9.00 -3.43
N ASN A 126 -13.43 9.03 -4.77
CA ASN A 126 -13.08 7.97 -5.72
C ASN A 126 -11.63 7.42 -5.59
N ILE A 127 -10.94 7.65 -4.47
CA ILE A 127 -9.62 7.10 -4.16
C ILE A 127 -9.75 6.31 -2.85
N HIS A 128 -9.31 5.05 -2.88
CA HIS A 128 -9.48 4.16 -1.74
C HIS A 128 -8.70 4.69 -0.51
N PRO A 129 -9.31 4.75 0.68
CA PRO A 129 -8.71 5.31 1.89
C PRO A 129 -7.26 4.85 2.18
N ALA A 130 -6.95 3.57 1.94
CA ALA A 130 -5.61 3.03 2.10
C ALA A 130 -4.53 3.71 1.25
N TYR A 131 -4.87 4.18 0.03
CA TYR A 131 -3.93 4.92 -0.81
C TYR A 131 -3.51 6.24 -0.15
N TYR A 132 -4.46 6.96 0.45
CA TYR A 132 -4.18 8.20 1.17
C TYR A 132 -3.34 7.96 2.41
N LEU A 133 -3.65 6.91 3.18
CA LEU A 133 -2.84 6.55 4.34
C LEU A 133 -1.40 6.25 3.92
N GLY A 134 -1.21 5.37 2.94
CA GLY A 134 0.15 5.02 2.48
C GLY A 134 0.89 6.25 1.96
N SER A 135 0.23 7.11 1.18
CA SER A 135 0.84 8.34 0.67
C SER A 135 1.24 9.30 1.79
N ALA A 136 0.35 9.53 2.77
CA ALA A 136 0.64 10.38 3.92
C ALA A 136 1.82 9.85 4.74
N VAL A 137 1.91 8.54 4.93
CA VAL A 137 3.06 7.90 5.60
C VAL A 137 4.35 8.13 4.83
N LEU A 138 4.37 7.88 3.51
CA LEU A 138 5.57 8.12 2.70
C LEU A 138 6.01 9.59 2.73
N THR A 139 5.08 10.53 2.54
CA THR A 139 5.38 11.96 2.61
C THR A 139 5.89 12.39 3.99
N ALA A 140 5.34 11.83 5.07
CA ALA A 140 5.79 12.16 6.42
C ALA A 140 7.21 11.62 6.68
N LEU A 141 7.52 10.44 6.16
CA LEU A 141 8.82 9.81 6.27
C LEU A 141 9.90 10.53 5.43
N GLU A 142 9.57 11.00 4.23
CA GLU A 142 10.47 11.78 3.37
C GLU A 142 10.90 13.13 3.98
N LYS A 143 10.09 13.68 4.89
CA LYS A 143 10.40 14.94 5.59
C LYS A 143 11.39 14.78 6.74
N ILE A 144 11.67 13.53 7.14
CA ILE A 144 12.68 13.26 8.17
C ILE A 144 14.01 13.21 7.45
N GLU A 145 14.86 14.21 7.69
CA GLU A 145 16.27 14.21 7.28
C GLU A 145 16.96 13.00 7.92
N ASP A 146 16.99 11.85 7.22
CA ASP A 146 17.77 10.62 7.44
C ASP A 146 17.10 9.44 6.66
N PHE A 147 16.72 9.68 5.39
CA PHE A 147 16.11 8.68 4.50
C PHE A 147 16.96 8.43 3.25
#